data_AF-A0A127SYQ1-F1
#
_entry.id   AF-A0A127SYQ1-F1
#
_cell.length_a   1.000
_cell.length_b   1.000
_cell.length_c   1.000
_cell.angle_alpha   90.00
_cell.angle_beta   90.00
_cell.angle_gamma   90.00
#
_symmetry.space_group_name_H-M   'P 1'
#
loop_
_entity.id
_entity.type
_entity.pdbx_description
1 polymer ?
#
loop_
_entity_poly.entity_id
_entity_poly.type
_entity_poly.pdbx_seq_one_letter_code
_entity_poly.pdbx_strand_id
1 'polypeptide(L)'
;MAKVQIKSEKLTPFGGIFSIMEQFDSMLSPIIDQTLGQRCRSIIGYQYSEIIRSLMSVYFCGGSCVEDVTSHLMRHLSYHPTLRTCSSDTILRAIKEL
;
A
#
# COMPACT_ATOMS: atom_id res chain seq x y z
N MET A 1 -38.62 0.19 -7.76
CA MET A 1 -37.85 -0.87 -8.45
C MET A 1 -36.40 -0.40 -8.51
N ALA A 2 -35.46 -1.10 -7.88
CA ALA A 2 -34.05 -0.69 -7.88
C ALA A 2 -33.44 -0.94 -9.27
N LYS A 3 -32.74 0.06 -9.81
CA LYS A 3 -32.11 -0.01 -11.14
C LYS A 3 -30.81 -0.83 -11.00
N VAL A 4 -30.85 -2.12 -11.32
CA VAL A 4 -29.66 -2.99 -11.29
C VAL A 4 -28.90 -2.82 -12.60
N GLN A 5 -27.74 -2.15 -12.57
CA GLN A 5 -26.79 -2.16 -13.67
C GLN A 5 -25.88 -3.38 -13.55
N ILE A 6 -25.87 -4.23 -14.57
CA ILE A 6 -24.91 -5.33 -14.69
C ILE A 6 -23.68 -4.79 -15.42
N LYS A 7 -22.56 -4.66 -14.71
CA LYS A 7 -21.25 -4.37 -15.31
C LYS A 7 -20.53 -5.69 -15.57
N SER A 8 -20.06 -5.89 -16.80
CA SER A 8 -19.24 -7.06 -17.20
C SER A 8 -17.74 -6.86 -16.97
N GLU A 9 -17.33 -5.69 -16.46
CA GLU A 9 -15.94 -5.39 -16.16
C GLU A 9 -15.39 -6.34 -15.09
N LYS A 10 -14.17 -6.84 -15.29
CA LYS A 10 -13.51 -7.74 -14.34
C LYS A 10 -13.23 -6.98 -13.04
N LEU A 11 -13.96 -7.31 -11.99
CA LEU A 11 -13.74 -6.77 -10.65
C LEU A 11 -12.37 -7.23 -10.13
N THR A 12 -11.54 -6.26 -9.77
CA THR A 12 -10.26 -6.51 -9.10
C THR A 12 -10.50 -6.59 -7.59
N PRO A 13 -10.19 -7.73 -6.94
CA PRO A 13 -10.21 -7.80 -5.47
C PRO A 13 -9.36 -6.69 -4.88
N PHE A 14 -9.83 -6.08 -3.79
CA PHE A 14 -9.18 -4.94 -3.12
C PHE A 14 -9.09 -3.65 -3.95
N GLY A 15 -9.66 -3.55 -5.16
CA GLY A 15 -9.57 -2.34 -5.99
C GLY A 15 -10.13 -1.07 -5.34
N GLY A 16 -11.04 -1.19 -4.37
CA GLY A 16 -11.55 -0.06 -3.59
C GLY A 16 -10.50 0.66 -2.76
N ILE A 17 -9.38 -0.01 -2.42
CA ILE A 17 -8.31 0.58 -1.61
C ILE A 17 -7.51 1.66 -2.36
N PHE A 18 -7.55 1.69 -3.70
CA PHE A 18 -6.72 2.59 -4.49
C PHE A 18 -6.99 4.06 -4.17
N SER A 19 -8.25 4.46 -4.05
CA SER A 19 -8.60 5.83 -3.67
C SER A 19 -8.11 6.21 -2.26
N ILE A 20 -7.99 5.23 -1.35
CA ILE A 20 -7.43 5.44 -0.01
C ILE A 20 -5.91 5.59 -0.09
N MET A 21 -5.24 4.79 -0.93
CA MET A 21 -3.80 4.87 -1.15
C MET A 21 -3.39 6.21 -1.79
N GLU A 22 -4.17 6.71 -2.74
CA GLU A 22 -3.93 8.02 -3.35
C GLU A 22 -4.04 9.16 -2.33
N GLN A 23 -5.05 9.11 -1.45
CA GLN A 23 -5.20 10.08 -0.36
C GLN A 23 -4.05 9.97 0.66
N PHE A 24 -3.64 8.74 0.99
CA PHE A 24 -2.46 8.49 1.83
C PHE A 24 -1.22 9.15 1.21
N ASP A 25 -0.97 8.92 -0.08
CA ASP A 25 0.19 9.47 -0.77
C ASP A 25 0.16 11.00 -0.86
N SER A 26 -1.02 11.59 -1.05
CA SER A 26 -1.15 13.05 -1.10
C SER A 26 -0.97 13.73 0.26
N MET A 27 -1.36 13.08 1.35
CA MET A 27 -1.45 13.73 2.66
C MET A 27 -0.36 13.27 3.64
N LEU A 28 -0.14 11.97 3.75
CA LEU A 28 0.69 11.38 4.79
C LEU A 28 2.11 11.11 4.32
N SER A 29 2.30 10.65 3.08
CA SER A 29 3.63 10.38 2.53
C SER A 29 4.62 11.56 2.68
N PRO A 30 4.28 12.83 2.35
CA PRO A 30 5.21 13.94 2.55
C PRO A 30 5.56 14.19 4.02
N ILE A 31 4.59 14.04 4.94
CA ILE A 31 4.80 14.25 6.38
C ILE A 31 5.73 13.16 6.94
N ILE A 32 5.49 11.90 6.55
CA ILE A 32 6.28 10.74 6.97
C ILE A 32 7.72 10.91 6.52
N ASP A 33 7.94 11.15 5.22
CA ASP A 33 9.29 11.26 4.67
C ASP A 33 10.03 12.51 5.17
N GLN A 34 9.32 13.61 5.44
CA GLN A 34 9.92 14.79 6.08
C GLN A 34 10.34 14.50 7.53
N THR A 35 9.53 13.74 8.27
CA THR A 35 9.77 13.46 9.70
C THR A 35 10.87 12.43 9.89
N LEU A 36 10.85 11.35 9.11
CA LEU A 36 11.79 10.23 9.23
C LEU A 36 13.04 10.40 8.35
N GLY A 37 13.02 11.37 7.43
CA GLY A 37 14.10 11.60 6.48
C GLY A 37 14.18 10.53 5.39
N GLN A 38 15.26 10.58 4.61
CA GLN A 38 15.50 9.59 3.57
C GLN A 38 15.95 8.25 4.17
N ARG A 39 15.23 7.17 3.83
CA ARG A 39 15.63 5.81 4.18
C ARG A 39 16.68 5.26 3.22
N CYS A 40 16.43 5.40 1.92
CA CYS A 40 17.28 4.86 0.86
C CYS A 40 17.68 5.96 -0.11
N ARG A 41 18.99 6.09 -0.37
CA ARG A 41 19.53 7.01 -1.40
C ARG A 41 19.45 6.43 -2.82
N SER A 42 19.23 5.12 -2.95
CA SER A 42 19.13 4.42 -4.23
C SER A 42 17.69 4.42 -4.76
N ILE A 43 17.57 4.50 -6.09
CA ILE A 43 16.30 4.46 -6.82
C ILE A 43 15.54 3.14 -6.65
N ILE A 44 16.25 2.05 -6.32
CA ILE A 44 15.68 0.71 -6.18
C ILE A 44 15.04 0.51 -4.79
N GLY A 45 15.39 1.37 -3.82
CA GLY A 45 14.88 1.28 -2.45
C GLY A 45 13.44 1.77 -2.29
N TYR A 46 12.92 1.57 -1.08
CA TYR A 46 11.65 2.13 -0.62
C TYR A 46 11.91 3.21 0.44
N GLN A 47 11.21 4.34 0.32
CA GLN A 47 11.14 5.37 1.37
C GLN A 47 10.21 4.92 2.50
N TYR A 48 10.27 5.62 3.64
CA TYR A 48 9.45 5.26 4.80
C TYR A 48 7.95 5.38 4.50
N SER A 49 7.52 6.38 3.74
CA SER A 49 6.14 6.52 3.29
C SER A 49 5.62 5.31 2.54
N GLU A 50 6.38 4.80 1.57
CA GLU A 50 6.03 3.63 0.76
C GLU A 50 5.91 2.36 1.63
N ILE A 51 6.77 2.22 2.64
CA ILE A 51 6.79 1.07 3.55
C ILE A 51 5.61 1.13 4.52
N ILE A 52 5.39 2.30 5.13
CA ILE A 52 4.26 2.50 6.05
C ILE A 52 2.95 2.36 5.28
N ARG A 53 2.84 2.88 4.06
CA ARG A 53 1.67 2.66 3.19
C ARG A 53 1.44 1.17 2.90
N SER A 54 2.52 0.43 2.60
CA SER A 54 2.44 -1.03 2.38
C SER A 54 1.94 -1.76 3.63
N LEU A 55 2.42 -1.38 4.82
CA LEU A 55 1.91 -1.90 6.10
C LEU A 55 0.44 -1.53 6.31
N MET A 56 0.06 -0.26 6.09
CA MET A 56 -1.31 0.23 6.27
C MET A 56 -2.31 -0.48 5.35
N SER A 57 -1.86 -0.97 4.20
CA SER A 57 -2.72 -1.76 3.30
C SER A 57 -3.30 -3.00 3.97
N VAL A 58 -2.60 -3.61 4.92
CA VAL A 58 -3.11 -4.74 5.71
C VAL A 58 -4.33 -4.30 6.52
N TYR A 59 -4.20 -3.21 7.27
CA TYR A 59 -5.25 -2.71 8.14
C TYR A 59 -6.45 -2.18 7.37
N PHE A 60 -6.24 -1.49 6.26
CA PHE A 60 -7.33 -1.04 5.38
C PHE A 60 -8.09 -2.19 4.72
N CYS A 61 -7.43 -3.33 4.53
CA CYS A 61 -8.05 -4.56 4.06
C CYS A 61 -8.63 -5.43 5.20
N GLY A 62 -8.56 -4.98 6.45
CA GLY A 62 -9.07 -5.71 7.62
C GLY A 62 -8.18 -6.86 8.10
N GLY A 63 -6.94 -6.94 7.64
CA GLY A 63 -5.95 -7.89 8.12
C GLY A 63 -5.26 -7.44 9.41
N SER A 64 -4.52 -8.35 10.02
CA SER A 64 -3.74 -8.10 11.24
C SER A 64 -2.29 -8.59 11.15
N CYS A 65 -1.92 -9.26 10.07
CA CYS A 65 -0.62 -9.92 9.92
C CYS A 65 0.16 -9.27 8.77
N VAL A 66 1.41 -8.86 9.03
CA VAL A 66 2.26 -8.20 8.01
C VAL A 66 2.52 -9.08 6.79
N GLU A 67 2.52 -10.40 6.96
CA GLU A 67 2.66 -11.38 5.89
C GLU A 67 1.53 -11.30 4.85
N ASP A 68 0.36 -10.77 5.22
CA ASP A 68 -0.77 -10.58 4.31
C ASP A 68 -0.42 -9.62 3.16
N VAL A 69 0.52 -8.70 3.36
CA VAL A 69 1.03 -7.83 2.28
C VAL A 69 1.57 -8.69 1.14
N THR A 70 2.47 -9.63 1.44
CA THR A 70 3.13 -10.46 0.43
C THR A 70 2.20 -11.56 -0.08
N SER A 71 1.48 -12.23 0.83
CA SER A 71 0.70 -13.44 0.52
C SER A 71 -0.63 -13.14 -0.17
N HIS A 72 -1.26 -12.02 0.18
CA HIS A 72 -2.63 -11.71 -0.25
C HIS A 72 -2.73 -10.42 -1.05
N LEU A 73 -2.05 -9.34 -0.65
CA LEU A 73 -2.32 -8.01 -1.21
C LEU A 73 -1.44 -7.64 -2.40
N MET A 74 -0.15 -7.99 -2.39
CA MET A 74 0.86 -7.48 -3.33
C MET A 74 0.47 -7.68 -4.80
N ARG A 75 -0.10 -8.84 -5.15
CA ARG A 75 -0.57 -9.13 -6.52
C ARG A 75 -1.73 -8.22 -6.95
N HIS A 76 -2.62 -7.88 -6.03
CA HIS A 76 -3.78 -7.02 -6.33
C HIS A 76 -3.38 -5.55 -6.34
N LEU A 77 -2.49 -5.15 -5.44
CA LEU A 77 -1.99 -3.78 -5.35
C LEU A 77 -1.13 -3.39 -6.56
N SER A 78 -0.47 -4.35 -7.22
CA SER A 78 0.32 -4.10 -8.44
C SER A 78 -0.52 -3.71 -9.66
N TYR A 79 -1.85 -3.82 -9.60
CA TYR A 79 -2.72 -3.30 -10.65
C TYR A 79 -2.80 -1.76 -10.67
N HIS A 80 -2.35 -1.08 -9.61
CA HIS A 80 -2.27 0.37 -9.59
C HIS A 80 -0.90 0.86 -10.12
N PRO A 81 -0.86 1.69 -11.17
CA PRO A 81 0.36 1.94 -11.97
C PRO A 81 1.49 2.63 -11.19
N THR A 82 1.16 3.42 -10.18
CA THR A 82 2.14 4.19 -9.39
C THR A 82 2.37 3.60 -7.99
N LEU A 83 1.61 2.57 -7.60
CA LEU A 83 1.62 2.07 -6.23
C LEU A 83 2.77 1.07 -6.05
N ARG A 84 3.84 1.53 -5.41
CA ARG A 84 4.93 0.65 -4.98
C ARG A 84 4.55 0.01 -3.64
N THR A 85 4.50 -1.32 -3.62
CA THR A 85 4.19 -2.13 -2.43
C THR A 85 5.40 -2.99 -2.10
N CYS A 86 5.94 -2.87 -0.89
CA CYS A 86 7.09 -3.66 -0.44
C CYS A 86 6.67 -4.98 0.23
N SER A 87 7.61 -5.92 0.36
CA SER A 87 7.34 -7.20 1.03
C SER A 87 7.24 -7.04 2.54
N SER A 88 6.60 -8.03 3.17
CA SER A 88 6.60 -8.21 4.63
C SER A 88 8.01 -8.15 5.24
N ASP A 89 9.02 -8.75 4.61
CA ASP A 89 10.41 -8.70 5.08
C ASP A 89 10.98 -7.28 5.08
N THR A 90 10.63 -6.49 4.06
CA THR A 90 11.06 -5.11 3.94
C THR A 90 10.42 -4.25 5.03
N ILE A 91 9.13 -4.46 5.29
CA ILE A 91 8.39 -3.80 6.36
C ILE A 91 9.01 -4.13 7.72
N LEU A 92 9.22 -5.41 8.02
CA LEU A 92 9.79 -5.85 9.30
C LEU A 92 11.22 -5.33 9.52
N ARG A 93 12.02 -5.20 8.45
CA ARG A 93 13.34 -4.57 8.54
C ARG A 93 13.23 -3.09 8.86
N ALA A 94 12.34 -2.37 8.19
CA ALA A 94 12.14 -0.95 8.42
C ALA A 94 11.61 -0.62 9.81
N ILE A 95 10.70 -1.44 10.36
CA ILE A 95 10.20 -1.26 11.72
C ILE A 95 11.33 -1.42 12.75
N LYS A 96 12.34 -2.27 12.50
CA LYS A 96 13.52 -2.40 13.37
C LYS A 96 14.49 -1.23 13.27
N GLU A 97 14.41 -0.44 12.19
CA GLU A 97 15.24 0.75 11.97
C GLU A 97 14.67 1.99 12.68
N LEU A 98 13.41 1.93 13.12
CA LEU A 98 12.67 2.96 13.85
C LEU A 98 12.69 2.70 15.35
#